data_AF-A0A524PJD4-F1
#
_entry.id   AF-A0A524PJD4-F1
#
_cell.length_a   1.000
_cell.length_b   1.000
_cell.length_c   1.000
_cell.angle_alpha   90.00
_cell.angle_beta   90.00
_cell.angle_gamma   90.00
#
_symmetry.space_group_name_H-M   'P 1'
#
loop_
_entity.id
_entity.type
_entity.pdbx_description
1 polymer ?
#
loop_
_entity_poly.entity_id
_entity_poly.type
_entity_poly.pdbx_seq_one_letter_code
_entity_poly.pdbx_strand_id
1 'polypeptide(L)'
;EEARTLAFCTMVTFEWFRALNARSDERTLVAIGILRNPYLLASLCLAVLLQLAVVYLPAGQLAFHTVPLSIEQWGIALAAAGSLFIVEETRKLLAPRLFSLGKWQPVRRRASATSQ
;
A
#
# COMPACT_ATOMS: atom_id res chain seq x y z
N GLU A 1 -2.44 -7.40 -25.96
CA GLU A 1 -2.95 -8.03 -24.73
C GLU A 1 -1.93 -7.99 -23.60
N GLU A 2 -0.65 -8.28 -23.88
CA GLU A 2 0.47 -8.17 -22.92
C GLU A 2 0.53 -6.83 -22.18
N ALA A 3 0.45 -5.70 -22.88
CA ALA A 3 0.48 -4.37 -22.25
C ALA A 3 -0.72 -4.14 -21.29
N ARG A 4 -1.88 -4.74 -21.57
CA ARG A 4 -3.07 -4.66 -20.70
C ARG A 4 -2.84 -5.47 -19.43
N THR A 5 -2.27 -6.67 -19.54
CA THR A 5 -1.94 -7.48 -18.37
C THR A 5 -0.83 -6.83 -17.54
N LEU A 6 0.17 -6.24 -18.18
CA LEU A 6 1.23 -5.50 -17.49
C LEU A 6 0.67 -4.30 -16.71
N ALA A 7 -0.21 -3.52 -17.33
CA ALA A 7 -0.89 -2.40 -16.66
C ALA A 7 -1.74 -2.88 -15.47
N PHE A 8 -2.48 -3.97 -15.64
CA PHE A 8 -3.26 -4.60 -14.57
C PHE A 8 -2.37 -5.07 -13.41
N CYS A 9 -1.31 -5.83 -13.69
CA CYS A 9 -0.36 -6.30 -12.68
C CYS A 9 0.31 -5.12 -11.96
N THR A 10 0.68 -4.06 -12.69
CA THR A 10 1.28 -2.85 -12.09
C THR A 10 0.29 -2.16 -11.17
N MET A 11 -0.98 -2.03 -11.57
CA MET A 11 -2.03 -1.44 -10.74
C MET A 11 -2.31 -2.29 -9.48
N VAL A 12 -2.39 -3.62 -9.59
CA VAL A 12 -2.59 -4.47 -8.41
C VAL A 12 -1.38 -4.41 -7.47
N THR A 13 -0.17 -4.45 -8.02
CA THR A 13 1.07 -4.25 -7.24
C THR A 13 1.05 -2.89 -6.55
N PHE A 14 0.56 -1.85 -7.20
CA PHE A 14 0.40 -0.53 -6.62
C PHE A 14 -0.53 -0.54 -5.40
N GLU A 15 -1.68 -1.21 -5.50
CA GLU A 15 -2.62 -1.35 -4.39
C GLU A 15 -2.00 -2.07 -3.17
N TRP A 16 -1.10 -3.02 -3.39
CA TRP A 16 -0.33 -3.66 -2.32
C TRP A 16 0.53 -2.66 -1.55
N PHE A 17 1.29 -1.83 -2.27
CA PHE A 17 2.11 -0.78 -1.67
C PHE A 17 1.27 0.33 -1.03
N ARG A 18 0.12 0.67 -1.62
CA ARG A 18 -0.85 1.60 -1.02
C ARG A 18 -1.43 1.05 0.27
N ALA A 19 -1.83 -0.22 0.32
CA ALA A 19 -2.36 -0.85 1.52
C ALA A 19 -1.32 -0.88 2.65
N LEU A 20 -0.05 -1.12 2.31
CA LEU A 20 1.07 -0.97 3.24
C LEU A 20 1.16 0.49 3.75
N ASN A 21 1.13 1.47 2.85
CA ASN A 21 1.24 2.90 3.20
C ASN A 21 0.04 3.46 3.98
N ALA A 22 -1.18 3.01 3.70
CA ALA A 22 -2.41 3.45 4.35
C ALA A 22 -2.49 3.04 5.84
N ARG A 23 -1.68 2.07 6.28
CA ARG A 23 -1.61 1.69 7.70
C ARG A 23 -0.98 2.79 8.56
N SER A 24 -0.20 3.72 8.00
CA SER A 24 0.40 4.79 8.80
C SER A 24 0.37 6.14 8.10
N ASP A 25 -0.52 7.01 8.57
CA ASP A 25 -0.59 8.42 8.19
C ASP A 25 0.52 9.28 8.80
N GLU A 26 1.21 8.80 9.85
CA GLU A 26 2.09 9.66 10.67
C GLU A 26 3.48 9.11 10.96
N ARG A 27 3.75 7.82 10.68
CA ARG A 27 5.06 7.21 10.92
C ARG A 27 5.53 6.39 9.73
N THR A 28 6.82 6.44 9.45
CA THR A 28 7.48 5.67 8.40
C THR A 28 7.28 4.17 8.63
N LEU A 29 7.02 3.40 7.57
CA LEU A 29 6.79 1.95 7.63
C LEU A 29 8.03 1.21 8.15
N VAL A 30 9.22 1.75 7.83
CA VAL A 30 10.51 1.26 8.34
C VAL A 30 10.62 1.41 9.87
N ALA A 31 10.00 2.44 10.46
CA ALA A 31 10.06 2.69 11.90
C ALA A 31 9.04 1.88 12.72
N ILE A 32 7.94 1.42 12.10
CA ILE A 32 6.86 0.68 12.79
C ILE A 32 7.09 -0.84 12.74
N GLY A 33 7.84 -1.31 11.74
CA GLY A 33 8.01 -2.72 11.43
C GLY A 33 6.83 -3.28 10.64
N ILE A 34 7.10 -3.64 9.39
CA ILE A 34 6.13 -4.27 8.47
C ILE A 34 5.50 -5.53 9.10
N LEU A 35 6.28 -6.25 9.91
CA LEU A 35 5.92 -7.53 10.53
C LEU A 35 5.04 -7.44 11.79
N ARG A 36 4.76 -6.24 12.31
CA ARG A 36 4.04 -6.12 13.60
C ARG A 36 2.53 -6.39 13.51
N ASN A 37 1.97 -6.48 12.30
CA ASN A 37 0.56 -6.82 12.09
C ASN A 37 0.43 -8.04 11.17
N PRO A 38 0.26 -9.25 11.74
CA PRO A 38 0.17 -10.48 10.95
C PRO A 38 -1.08 -10.52 10.06
N TYR A 39 -2.16 -9.82 10.42
CA TYR A 39 -3.38 -9.76 9.59
C TYR A 39 -3.16 -8.98 8.30
N LEU A 40 -2.35 -7.91 8.34
CA LEU A 40 -1.99 -7.16 7.13
C LEU A 40 -1.08 -8.00 6.23
N LEU A 41 -0.13 -8.73 6.82
CA LEU A 41 0.71 -9.63 6.04
C LEU A 41 -0.14 -10.77 5.43
N ALA A 42 -1.09 -11.32 6.17
CA ALA A 42 -1.98 -12.36 5.69
C ALA A 42 -2.88 -11.87 4.53
N SER A 43 -3.46 -10.67 4.62
CA SER A 43 -4.25 -10.10 3.53
C SER A 43 -3.42 -9.78 2.30
N LEU A 44 -2.18 -9.30 2.49
CA LEU A 44 -1.23 -9.07 1.41
C LEU A 44 -0.83 -10.39 0.72
N CYS A 45 -0.48 -11.41 1.50
CA CYS A 45 -0.19 -12.75 0.99
C CYS A 45 -1.37 -13.33 0.21
N LEU A 46 -2.60 -13.19 0.73
CA LEU A 46 -3.81 -13.61 0.02
C LEU A 46 -3.99 -12.86 -1.30
N ALA A 47 -3.76 -11.55 -1.32
CA ALA A 47 -3.83 -10.74 -2.53
C ALA A 47 -2.79 -11.16 -3.59
N VAL A 48 -1.55 -11.46 -3.16
CA VAL A 48 -0.50 -11.99 -4.04
C VAL A 48 -0.90 -13.35 -4.61
N LEU A 49 -1.41 -14.26 -3.77
CA LEU A 49 -1.86 -15.58 -4.21
C LEU A 49 -3.00 -15.50 -5.21
N LEU A 50 -3.99 -14.63 -4.97
CA LEU A 50 -5.09 -14.39 -5.90
C LEU A 50 -4.60 -13.76 -7.21
N GLN A 51 -3.63 -12.86 -7.17
CA GLN A 51 -3.05 -12.27 -8.37
C GLN A 51 -2.32 -13.32 -9.21
N LEU A 52 -1.50 -14.17 -8.59
CA LEU A 52 -0.86 -15.29 -9.27
C LEU A 52 -1.91 -16.25 -9.83
N ALA A 53 -2.97 -16.50 -9.08
CA ALA A 53 -4.06 -17.34 -9.54
C ALA A 53 -4.70 -16.77 -10.82
N VAL A 54 -5.01 -15.48 -10.87
CA VAL A 54 -5.60 -14.84 -12.06
C VAL A 54 -4.65 -14.86 -13.26
N VAL A 55 -3.34 -14.74 -13.06
CA VAL A 55 -2.36 -14.69 -14.14
C VAL A 55 -1.99 -16.08 -14.67
N TYR A 56 -1.98 -17.11 -13.83
CA TYR A 56 -1.52 -18.47 -14.20
C TYR A 56 -2.64 -19.51 -14.35
N LEU A 57 -3.83 -19.31 -13.77
CA LEU A 57 -4.95 -20.25 -14.01
C LEU A 57 -5.65 -19.95 -15.35
N PRO A 58 -5.98 -20.99 -16.14
CA PRO A 58 -6.67 -20.83 -17.40
C PRO A 58 -8.05 -20.18 -17.25
N ALA A 59 -8.76 -20.43 -16.13
CA ALA A 59 -10.03 -19.76 -15.84
C ALA A 59 -9.86 -18.25 -15.57
N GLY A 60 -8.77 -17.84 -14.92
CA GLY A 60 -8.44 -16.44 -14.68
C GLY A 60 -8.03 -15.72 -15.96
N GLN A 61 -7.21 -16.38 -16.78
CA GLN A 61 -6.81 -15.89 -18.10
C GLN A 61 -8.00 -15.70 -19.02
N LEU A 62 -8.96 -16.62 -19.01
CA LEU A 62 -10.18 -16.51 -19.82
C LEU A 62 -11.11 -15.39 -19.34
N ALA A 63 -11.26 -15.21 -18.03
CA ALA A 63 -12.15 -14.18 -17.46
C ALA A 63 -11.61 -12.76 -17.60
N PHE A 64 -10.29 -12.58 -17.45
CA PHE A 64 -9.64 -11.27 -17.45
C PHE A 64 -8.85 -10.97 -18.72
N HIS A 65 -8.80 -11.91 -19.67
CA HIS A 65 -7.98 -11.83 -20.89
C HIS A 65 -6.52 -11.49 -20.55
N THR A 66 -5.96 -12.23 -19.58
CA THR A 66 -4.57 -12.03 -19.10
C THR A 66 -3.64 -13.02 -19.77
N VAL A 67 -2.40 -12.57 -20.04
CA VAL A 67 -1.31 -13.42 -20.54
C VAL A 67 -0.26 -13.61 -19.44
N PRO A 68 0.40 -14.77 -19.36
CA PRO A 68 1.41 -15.00 -18.34
C PRO A 68 2.56 -14.00 -18.51
N LEU A 69 2.80 -13.19 -17.48
CA LEU A 69 3.89 -12.20 -17.47
C LEU A 69 5.23 -12.91 -17.34
N SER A 70 6.22 -12.44 -18.11
CA SER A 70 7.61 -12.85 -17.90
C SER A 70 8.16 -12.32 -16.57
N ILE A 71 9.23 -12.95 -16.07
CA ILE A 71 9.90 -12.50 -14.83
C ILE A 71 10.40 -11.05 -14.94
N GLU A 72 10.81 -10.63 -16.14
CA GLU A 72 11.29 -9.28 -16.42
C GLU A 72 10.16 -8.25 -16.30
N GLN A 73 8.98 -8.57 -16.84
CA GLN A 73 7.78 -7.73 -16.74
C GLN A 73 7.32 -7.57 -15.28
N TRP A 74 7.41 -8.65 -14.49
CA TRP A 74 7.21 -8.58 -13.04
C TRP A 74 8.22 -7.65 -12.37
N GLY A 75 9.49 -7.72 -12.76
CA GLY A 75 10.54 -6.81 -12.29
C GLY A 75 10.20 -5.34 -12.56
N ILE A 76 9.73 -5.01 -13.76
CA ILE A 76 9.32 -3.64 -14.12
C ILE A 76 8.13 -3.18 -13.27
N ALA A 77 7.09 -4.02 -13.10
CA ALA A 77 5.91 -3.69 -12.30
C ALA A 77 6.26 -3.45 -10.82
N LEU A 78 7.10 -4.32 -10.25
CA LEU A 78 7.60 -4.18 -8.88
C LEU A 78 8.50 -2.96 -8.71
N ALA A 79 9.37 -2.68 -9.68
CA ALA A 79 10.24 -1.50 -9.66
C ALA A 79 9.44 -0.19 -9.74
N ALA A 80 8.44 -0.14 -10.64
CA ALA A 80 7.54 1.01 -10.77
C ALA A 80 6.78 1.25 -9.46
N ALA A 81 6.14 0.23 -8.91
CA ALA A 81 5.37 0.36 -7.68
C ALA A 81 6.27 0.63 -6.45
N GLY A 82 7.46 0.02 -6.40
CA GLY A 82 8.48 0.27 -5.39
C GLY A 82 9.05 1.69 -5.44
N SER A 83 9.19 2.29 -6.64
CA SER A 83 9.61 3.69 -6.77
C SER A 83 8.61 4.63 -6.11
N LEU A 84 7.31 4.39 -6.28
CA LEU A 84 6.28 5.22 -5.67
C LEU A 84 6.20 5.01 -4.16
N PHE A 85 6.45 3.79 -3.69
CA PHE A 85 6.64 3.51 -2.28
C PHE A 85 7.78 4.35 -1.67
N ILE A 86 8.93 4.40 -2.34
CA ILE A 86 10.08 5.21 -1.90
C ILE A 86 9.74 6.71 -1.90
N VAL A 87 9.03 7.20 -2.93
CA VAL A 87 8.59 8.59 -2.99
C VAL A 87 7.68 8.93 -1.81
N GLU A 88 6.74 8.05 -1.47
CA GLU A 88 5.81 8.25 -0.36
C GLU A 88 6.49 8.19 1.01
N GLU A 89 7.43 7.26 1.21
CA GLU A 89 8.26 7.23 2.41
C GLU A 89 9.14 8.47 2.53
N THR A 90 9.75 8.92 1.42
CA THR A 90 10.56 10.15 1.38
C THR A 90 9.71 11.38 1.71
N ARG A 91 8.47 11.45 1.21
CA ARG A 91 7.49 12.50 1.57
C ARG A 91 7.20 12.50 3.07
N LYS A 92 6.95 11.32 3.65
CA LYS A 92 6.71 11.16 5.10
C LYS A 92 7.94 11.54 5.95
N LEU A 93 9.15 11.25 5.47
CA LEU A 93 10.41 11.60 6.13
C LEU A 93 10.71 13.11 6.07
N LEU A 94 10.53 13.74 4.91
CA LEU A 94 10.83 15.16 4.71
C LEU A 94 9.78 16.08 5.35
N ALA A 95 8.51 15.68 5.37
CA ALA A 95 7.42 16.52 5.83
C ALA A 95 6.43 15.80 6.77
N PRO A 96 6.88 15.22 7.90
CA PRO A 96 6.00 14.52 8.84
C PRO A 96 4.93 15.43 9.47
N ARG A 97 5.10 16.76 9.40
CA ARG A 97 4.20 17.76 9.97
C ARG A 97 3.33 18.50 8.95
N LEU A 98 3.40 18.20 7.65
CA LEU A 98 2.60 18.94 6.65
C LEU A 98 1.10 18.77 6.90
N PHE A 99 0.67 17.57 7.30
CA PHE A 99 -0.72 17.29 7.72
C PHE A 99 -1.01 17.64 9.18
N SER A 100 0.01 17.91 10.02
CA SER A 100 -0.21 18.35 11.40
C SER A 100 -0.53 19.85 11.50
N LEU A 101 -0.25 20.64 10.47
CA LEU A 101 -0.60 22.07 10.41
C LEU A 101 -2.10 22.30 10.27
N GLY A 102 -2.85 21.33 9.75
CA GLY A 102 -4.32 21.40 9.60
C GLY A 102 -5.12 20.67 10.67
N LYS A 103 -4.46 20.01 11.65
CA LYS A 103 -5.17 19.30 12.72
C LYS A 103 -5.71 20.30 13.74
N TRP A 104 -7.02 20.51 13.71
CA TRP A 104 -7.78 21.22 14.73
C TRP A 104 -7.43 20.62 16.10
N GLN A 105 -6.73 21.38 16.96
CA GLN A 105 -6.53 20.98 18.34
C GLN A 105 -7.85 21.21 19.07
N PRO A 106 -8.53 20.17 19.58
CA PRO A 106 -9.73 20.39 20.36
C PRO A 106 -9.34 21.22 21.58
N VAL A 107 -9.98 22.37 21.74
CA VAL A 107 -9.86 23.21 22.93
C VAL A 107 -10.11 22.30 24.13
N ARG A 108 -9.05 21.97 24.88
CA ARG A 108 -9.18 21.33 26.19
C ARG A 108 -10.03 22.29 27.03
N ARG A 109 -11.31 21.97 27.18
CA ARG A 109 -12.14 22.58 28.22
C ARG A 109 -11.46 22.21 29.55
N ARG A 110 -10.80 23.20 30.15
CA ARG A 110 -10.66 23.25 31.60
C ARG A 110 -12.09 23.28 32.15
N ALA A 111 -12.64 22.12 32.48
CA ALA A 111 -13.61 22.06 33.56
C ALA A 111 -12.76 22.09 34.84
N SER A 112 -12.50 23.27 35.38
CA SER A 112 -13.18 23.75 36.59
C SER A 112 -13.08 22.68 37.69
N ALA A 113 -12.05 22.68 38.53
CA ALA A 113 -11.99 23.55 39.71
C ALA A 113 -13.41 23.86 40.23
N THR A 114 -13.69 23.39 41.44
CA THR A 114 -14.85 23.72 42.31
C THR A 114 -15.98 22.67 42.38
N SER A 115 -15.84 21.76 43.34
CA SER A 115 -16.84 21.45 44.39
C SER A 115 -16.08 20.55 45.40
N GLN A 116 -15.51 21.08 46.50
CA GLN A 116 -16.24 21.46 47.72
C GLN A 116 -17.49 20.62 47.97
#